data_AF-A0A2G6DTK4-F1
#
_entry.id   AF-A0A2G6DTK4-F1
#
_cell.length_a   1.000
_cell.length_b   1.000
_cell.length_c   1.000
_cell.angle_alpha   90.00
_cell.angle_beta   90.00
_cell.angle_gamma   90.00
#
_symmetry.space_group_name_H-M   'P 1'
#
loop_
_entity.id
_entity.type
_entity.pdbx_description
1 polymer ?
#
loop_
_entity_poly.entity_id
_entity_poly.type
_entity_poly.pdbx_seq_one_letter_code
_entity_poly.pdbx_strand_id
1 'polypeptide(L)'
;MHEIRHAVLRYSREVAFSAAEVYAHAAELRGTWDSRLEALVVHTLIRGDPDESLHTRMDALGWKRHPALFVLVGANPDEQEAFTAGLSLRQQAMDIADDVMVGVSANRLIAVIGTSDSAHADTIGTRLAGACAPNKPVVIGPVVRSFAELPSSAQAAVCGFQTAGARRTCPRPVHAGDLLPERALSGDAQATAQLRRLYERLRAAGPVTADTVEAYLDTGGSLEGTAKQLYVHPNTVRYRLRKAAEELGWDATSPRDGYVLQLAATVGRATPESL
;
A
#
# COMPACT_ATOMS: atom_id res chain seq x y z
N MET A 1 -49.62 22.11 45.23
CA MET A 1 -49.37 20.79 44.59
C MET A 1 -48.88 20.93 43.15
N HIS A 2 -49.50 21.79 42.31
CA HIS A 2 -49.06 22.01 40.92
C HIS A 2 -47.68 22.67 40.79
N GLU A 3 -47.36 23.62 41.68
CA GLU A 3 -46.11 24.38 41.70
C GLU A 3 -44.88 23.50 42.01
N ILE A 4 -45.00 22.59 42.98
CA ILE A 4 -43.94 21.63 43.36
C ILE A 4 -43.66 20.66 42.21
N ARG A 5 -44.71 20.16 41.53
CA ARG A 5 -44.54 19.28 40.36
C ARG A 5 -43.83 20.00 39.21
N HIS A 6 -44.13 21.27 38.99
CA HIS A 6 -43.47 22.08 37.96
C HIS A 6 -41.99 22.34 38.29
N ALA A 7 -41.68 22.61 39.57
CA ALA A 7 -40.31 22.78 40.05
C ALA A 7 -39.48 21.49 39.93
N VAL A 8 -40.07 20.33 40.27
CA VAL A 8 -39.40 19.01 40.15
C VAL A 8 -39.14 18.65 38.67
N LEU A 9 -40.07 18.94 37.76
CA LEU A 9 -39.88 18.71 36.32
C LEU A 9 -38.84 19.66 35.70
N ARG A 10 -38.68 20.87 36.25
CA ARG A 10 -37.62 21.79 35.82
C ARG A 10 -36.25 21.33 36.33
N TYR A 11 -36.15 20.99 37.61
CA TYR A 11 -34.92 20.50 38.22
C TYR A 11 -34.42 19.20 37.58
N SER A 12 -35.31 18.21 37.37
CA SER A 12 -34.95 16.95 36.71
C SER A 12 -34.44 17.14 35.28
N ARG A 13 -35.04 18.08 34.53
CA ARG A 13 -34.59 18.44 33.18
C ARG A 13 -33.24 19.17 33.19
N GLU A 14 -33.03 20.10 34.10
CA GLU A 14 -31.74 20.80 34.26
C GLU A 14 -30.63 19.80 34.60
N VAL A 15 -30.86 18.86 35.53
CA VAL A 15 -29.92 17.78 35.85
C VAL A 15 -29.66 16.86 34.65
N ALA A 16 -30.70 16.51 33.88
CA ALA A 16 -30.54 15.67 32.68
C ALA A 16 -29.72 16.36 31.59
N PHE A 17 -29.91 17.67 31.35
CA PHE A 17 -29.11 18.43 30.39
C PHE A 17 -27.65 18.57 30.82
N SER A 18 -27.39 18.87 32.10
CA SER A 18 -26.02 18.92 32.62
C SER A 18 -25.31 17.57 32.53
N ALA A 19 -26.02 16.46 32.79
CA ALA A 19 -25.48 15.12 32.60
C ALA A 19 -25.17 14.84 31.11
N ALA A 20 -26.09 15.19 30.20
CA ALA A 20 -25.89 15.02 28.77
C ALA A 20 -24.70 15.84 28.24
N GLU A 21 -24.49 17.05 28.75
CA GLU A 21 -23.35 17.91 28.39
C GLU A 21 -22.01 17.32 28.86
N VAL A 22 -21.94 16.75 30.06
CA VAL A 22 -20.75 16.02 30.55
C VAL A 22 -20.48 14.79 29.69
N TYR A 23 -21.51 14.03 29.31
CA TYR A 23 -21.35 12.88 28.42
C TYR A 23 -20.92 13.28 27.01
N ALA A 24 -21.48 14.36 26.46
CA ALA A 24 -21.08 14.92 25.18
C ALA A 24 -19.62 15.38 25.20
N HIS A 25 -19.21 16.13 26.22
CA HIS A 25 -17.84 16.59 26.38
C HIS A 25 -16.85 15.42 26.59
N ALA A 26 -17.23 14.41 27.37
CA ALA A 26 -16.43 13.19 27.53
C ALA A 26 -16.36 12.36 26.23
N ALA A 27 -17.37 12.44 25.36
CA ALA A 27 -17.35 11.83 24.03
C ALA A 27 -16.45 12.63 23.07
N GLU A 28 -16.50 13.96 23.09
CA GLU A 28 -15.60 14.84 22.32
C GLU A 28 -14.13 14.66 22.74
N LEU A 29 -13.84 14.59 24.04
CA LEU A 29 -12.49 14.34 24.55
C LEU A 29 -11.96 12.97 24.11
N ARG A 30 -12.81 11.94 24.09
CA ARG A 30 -12.44 10.63 23.53
C ARG A 30 -12.21 10.70 22.02
N GLY A 31 -13.11 11.34 21.27
CA GLY A 31 -12.95 11.51 19.82
C GLY A 31 -11.68 12.28 19.44
N THR A 32 -11.32 13.31 20.21
CA THR A 32 -10.06 14.06 20.00
C THR A 32 -8.82 13.26 20.39
N TRP A 33 -8.92 12.39 21.39
CA TRP A 33 -7.84 11.48 21.79
C TRP A 33 -7.61 10.40 20.74
N ASP A 34 -8.68 9.76 20.27
CA ASP A 34 -8.64 8.76 19.19
C ASP A 34 -8.08 9.38 17.90
N SER A 35 -8.56 10.57 17.50
CA SER A 35 -8.04 11.28 16.31
C SER A 35 -6.54 11.61 16.42
N ARG A 36 -6.07 12.00 17.61
CA ARG A 36 -4.64 12.27 17.85
C ARG A 36 -3.81 11.00 17.81
N LEU A 37 -4.33 9.91 18.36
CA LEU A 37 -3.63 8.64 18.40
C LEU A 37 -3.60 7.98 17.01
N GLU A 38 -4.66 8.12 16.21
CA GLU A 38 -4.68 7.79 14.79
C GLU A 38 -3.63 8.60 14.00
N ALA A 39 -3.60 9.92 14.18
CA ALA A 39 -2.62 10.78 13.52
C ALA A 39 -1.18 10.39 13.89
N LEU A 40 -0.95 10.02 15.15
CA LEU A 40 0.34 9.52 15.61
C LEU A 40 0.72 8.20 14.93
N VAL A 41 -0.20 7.22 14.87
CA VAL A 41 0.02 5.95 14.17
C VAL A 41 0.36 6.19 12.71
N VAL A 42 -0.44 6.97 11.99
CA VAL A 42 -0.17 7.28 10.58
C VAL A 42 1.17 7.98 10.42
N HIS A 43 1.50 8.95 11.27
CA HIS A 43 2.79 9.64 11.22
C HIS A 43 3.98 8.70 11.46
N THR A 44 3.88 7.76 12.41
CA THR A 44 4.92 6.74 12.64
C THR A 44 5.11 5.82 11.43
N LEU A 45 4.01 5.41 10.80
CA LEU A 45 4.03 4.57 9.59
C LEU A 45 4.69 5.29 8.41
N ILE A 46 4.46 6.60 8.23
CA ILE A 46 5.09 7.39 7.16
C ILE A 46 6.60 7.50 7.35
N ARG A 47 7.05 7.72 8.59
CA ARG A 47 8.48 7.86 8.90
C ARG A 47 9.24 6.53 8.79
N GLY A 48 8.51 5.40 8.79
CA GLY A 48 9.11 4.07 8.77
C GLY A 48 9.87 3.75 10.06
N ASP A 49 9.49 4.37 11.18
CA ASP A 49 10.06 4.09 12.49
C ASP A 49 9.34 2.87 13.09
N PRO A 50 9.99 1.70 13.18
CA PRO A 50 9.38 0.48 13.70
C PRO A 50 9.26 0.59 15.21
N ASP A 51 8.20 1.25 15.66
CA ASP A 51 7.92 1.38 17.08
C ASP A 51 7.19 0.11 17.57
N GLU A 52 7.79 -0.62 18.53
CA GLU A 52 7.18 -1.78 19.19
C GLU A 52 5.79 -1.44 19.78
N SER A 53 5.54 -0.16 20.08
CA SER A 53 4.25 0.29 20.59
C SER A 53 3.14 0.46 19.54
N LEU A 54 3.41 0.19 18.25
CA LEU A 54 2.36 0.20 17.21
C LEU A 54 1.23 -0.76 17.59
N HIS A 55 1.53 -1.99 18.03
CA HIS A 55 0.51 -2.95 18.45
C HIS A 55 -0.35 -2.40 19.60
N THR A 56 0.28 -1.85 20.64
CA THR A 56 -0.41 -1.26 21.79
C THR A 56 -1.33 -0.11 21.37
N ARG A 57 -0.90 0.72 20.41
CA ARG A 57 -1.71 1.82 19.89
C ARG A 57 -2.89 1.33 19.05
N MET A 58 -2.68 0.32 18.21
CA MET A 58 -3.76 -0.30 17.43
C MET A 58 -4.81 -0.93 18.36
N ASP A 59 -4.37 -1.66 19.38
CA ASP A 59 -5.25 -2.25 20.39
C ASP A 59 -6.02 -1.17 21.18
N ALA A 60 -5.37 -0.04 21.51
CA ALA A 60 -6.01 1.10 22.20
C ALA A 60 -7.09 1.78 21.35
N LEU A 61 -6.95 1.77 20.01
CA LEU A 61 -7.97 2.23 19.07
C LEU A 61 -9.07 1.18 18.81
N GLY A 62 -9.00 0.02 19.45
CA GLY A 62 -9.96 -1.06 19.27
C GLY A 62 -9.86 -1.76 17.91
N TRP A 63 -8.72 -1.64 17.21
CA TRP A 63 -8.51 -2.32 15.94
C TRP A 63 -8.55 -3.83 16.10
N LYS A 64 -9.33 -4.49 15.26
CA LYS A 64 -9.37 -5.96 15.22
C LYS A 64 -8.16 -6.48 14.46
N ARG A 65 -7.83 -7.75 14.71
CA ARG A 65 -6.85 -8.46 13.90
C ARG A 65 -7.52 -8.88 12.59
N HIS A 66 -6.92 -8.47 11.48
CA HIS A 66 -7.39 -8.79 10.14
C HIS A 66 -6.39 -9.69 9.42
N PRO A 67 -6.85 -10.66 8.59
CA PRO A 67 -5.98 -11.49 7.77
C PRO A 67 -5.31 -10.71 6.63
N ALA A 68 -5.87 -9.56 6.24
CA ALA A 68 -5.32 -8.67 5.24
C ALA A 68 -5.30 -7.23 5.75
N LEU A 69 -4.11 -6.66 5.83
CA LEU A 69 -3.85 -5.26 6.17
C LEU A 69 -3.06 -4.62 5.03
N PHE A 70 -3.39 -3.40 4.64
CA PHE A 70 -2.60 -2.66 3.67
C PHE A 70 -2.76 -1.16 3.85
N VAL A 71 -1.84 -0.42 3.24
CA VAL A 71 -1.84 1.05 3.27
C VAL A 71 -2.08 1.58 1.86
N LEU A 72 -3.05 2.48 1.73
CA LEU A 72 -3.31 3.24 0.53
C LEU A 72 -2.79 4.67 0.72
N VAL A 73 -2.06 5.17 -0.26
CA VAL A 73 -1.55 6.55 -0.30
C VAL A 73 -2.04 7.23 -1.56
N GLY A 74 -2.75 8.35 -1.40
CA GLY A 74 -3.21 9.18 -2.49
C GLY A 74 -2.83 10.63 -2.29
N ALA A 75 -2.95 11.44 -3.34
CA ALA A 75 -2.72 12.87 -3.23
C ALA A 75 -3.89 13.54 -2.51
N ASN A 76 -3.55 14.48 -1.64
CA ASN A 76 -4.50 15.38 -1.00
C ASN A 76 -4.96 16.48 -1.99
N PRO A 77 -6.27 16.72 -2.19
CA PRO A 77 -6.76 17.67 -3.20
C PRO A 77 -6.38 19.15 -2.99
N ASP A 78 -6.15 19.63 -1.76
CA ASP A 78 -5.52 20.92 -1.42
C ASP A 78 -5.28 20.92 0.11
N GLU A 79 -4.47 21.83 0.65
CA GLU A 79 -4.33 22.01 2.10
C GLU A 79 -5.65 22.50 2.73
N GLN A 80 -6.40 23.36 2.03
CA GLN A 80 -7.69 23.86 2.50
C GLN A 80 -8.78 22.78 2.51
N GLU A 81 -8.71 21.82 1.58
CA GLU A 81 -9.67 20.73 1.46
C GLU A 81 -9.23 19.46 2.20
N ALA A 82 -8.06 19.48 2.84
CA ALA A 82 -7.40 18.32 3.40
C ALA A 82 -8.26 17.57 4.43
N PHE A 83 -8.90 18.34 5.31
CA PHE A 83 -9.79 17.80 6.32
C PHE A 83 -11.02 17.13 5.70
N THR A 84 -11.68 17.80 4.76
CA THR A 84 -12.87 17.30 4.06
C THR A 84 -12.54 16.07 3.22
N ALA A 85 -11.40 16.06 2.53
CA ALA A 85 -10.95 14.93 1.74
C ALA A 85 -10.62 13.71 2.62
N GLY A 86 -9.95 13.93 3.77
CA GLY A 86 -9.73 12.89 4.77
C GLY A 86 -11.02 12.30 5.33
N LEU A 87 -12.02 13.13 5.64
CA LEU A 87 -13.34 12.68 6.08
C LEU A 87 -14.09 11.90 5.00
N SER A 88 -14.06 12.36 3.75
CA SER A 88 -14.66 11.67 2.61
C SER A 88 -14.04 10.29 2.38
N LEU A 89 -12.70 10.23 2.40
CA LEU A 89 -11.95 8.97 2.30
C LEU A 89 -12.31 8.01 3.44
N ARG A 90 -12.41 8.52 4.67
CA ARG A 90 -12.79 7.72 5.85
C ARG A 90 -14.20 7.15 5.70
N GLN A 91 -15.17 7.98 5.34
CA GLN A 91 -16.56 7.55 5.17
C GLN A 91 -16.67 6.46 4.09
N GLN A 92 -16.08 6.68 2.90
CA GLN A 92 -16.10 5.69 1.83
C GLN A 92 -15.41 4.38 2.22
N ALA A 93 -14.35 4.45 3.04
CA ALA A 93 -13.63 3.28 3.49
C ALA A 93 -14.40 2.50 4.57
N MET A 94 -15.09 3.18 5.49
CA MET A 94 -15.94 2.52 6.49
C MET A 94 -17.11 1.74 5.86
N ASP A 95 -17.55 2.13 4.65
CA ASP A 95 -18.60 1.41 3.93
C ASP A 95 -18.15 0.08 3.32
N ILE A 96 -16.83 -0.15 3.19
CA ILE A 96 -16.28 -1.25 2.38
C ILE A 96 -15.16 -2.04 3.06
N ALA A 97 -14.56 -1.51 4.13
CA ALA A 97 -13.51 -2.15 4.92
C ALA A 97 -14.02 -2.47 6.34
N ASP A 98 -13.39 -3.45 6.99
CA ASP A 98 -13.80 -3.88 8.33
C ASP A 98 -13.27 -2.94 9.42
N ASP A 99 -12.03 -2.46 9.26
CA ASP A 99 -11.45 -1.37 10.06
C ASP A 99 -10.68 -0.41 9.14
N VAL A 100 -10.75 0.89 9.43
CA VAL A 100 -10.01 1.91 8.68
C VAL A 100 -9.51 3.01 9.60
N MET A 101 -8.32 3.53 9.28
CA MET A 101 -7.75 4.72 9.88
C MET A 101 -7.24 5.60 8.76
N VAL A 102 -7.69 6.85 8.76
CA VAL A 102 -7.29 7.82 7.75
C VAL A 102 -6.52 8.94 8.42
N GLY A 103 -5.34 9.22 7.88
CA GLY A 103 -4.53 10.37 8.25
C GLY A 103 -4.19 11.22 7.04
N VAL A 104 -3.88 12.47 7.33
CA VAL A 104 -3.49 13.49 6.37
C VAL A 104 -2.08 13.93 6.70
N SER A 105 -1.19 13.97 5.71
CA SER A 105 0.18 14.42 5.90
C SER A 105 0.65 15.23 4.69
N ALA A 106 0.80 16.54 4.91
CA ALA A 106 1.14 17.51 3.86
C ALA A 106 0.24 17.34 2.63
N ASN A 107 0.81 16.89 1.50
CA ASN A 107 0.12 16.69 0.23
C ASN A 107 -0.40 15.25 0.02
N ARG A 108 -0.51 14.44 1.08
CA ARG A 108 -0.90 13.02 1.01
C ARG A 108 -2.08 12.70 1.93
N LEU A 109 -3.01 11.92 1.39
CA LEU A 109 -4.01 11.16 2.15
C LEU A 109 -3.50 9.74 2.32
N ILE A 110 -3.61 9.22 3.54
CA ILE A 110 -3.15 7.88 3.88
C ILE A 110 -4.29 7.15 4.57
N ALA A 111 -4.65 6.00 4.04
CA ALA A 111 -5.61 5.10 4.66
C ALA A 111 -4.91 3.79 5.03
N VAL A 112 -4.92 3.45 6.31
CA VAL A 112 -4.63 2.11 6.80
C VAL A 112 -5.94 1.33 6.78
N ILE A 113 -5.94 0.16 6.14
CA ILE A 113 -7.15 -0.61 5.88
C ILE A 113 -6.96 -2.02 6.42
N GLY A 114 -7.92 -2.49 7.21
CA GLY A 114 -8.07 -3.88 7.62
C GLY A 114 -9.30 -4.51 6.99
N THR A 115 -9.12 -5.70 6.41
CA THR A 115 -10.21 -6.48 5.83
C THR A 115 -10.04 -7.98 6.07
N SER A 116 -11.17 -8.65 6.21
CA SER A 116 -11.30 -10.09 6.38
C SER A 116 -10.99 -10.86 5.09
N ASP A 117 -10.98 -10.20 3.93
CA ASP A 117 -10.73 -10.83 2.64
C ASP A 117 -9.67 -10.06 1.83
N SER A 118 -8.52 -10.71 1.61
CA SER A 118 -7.43 -10.16 0.80
C SER A 118 -7.83 -9.87 -0.65
N ALA A 119 -8.81 -10.58 -1.21
CA ALA A 119 -9.29 -10.34 -2.57
C ALA A 119 -10.02 -8.99 -2.72
N HIS A 120 -10.45 -8.38 -1.61
CA HIS A 120 -11.09 -7.07 -1.62
C HIS A 120 -10.11 -5.90 -1.72
N ALA A 121 -8.80 -6.10 -1.55
CA ALA A 121 -7.83 -4.99 -1.56
C ALA A 121 -7.89 -4.15 -2.85
N ASP A 122 -7.98 -4.80 -4.01
CA ASP A 122 -8.06 -4.13 -5.32
C ASP A 122 -9.40 -3.38 -5.49
N THR A 123 -10.49 -4.01 -5.04
CA THR A 123 -11.83 -3.42 -5.09
C THR A 123 -11.92 -2.19 -4.19
N ILE A 124 -11.41 -2.30 -2.96
CA ILE A 124 -11.34 -1.21 -2.00
C ILE A 124 -10.48 -0.09 -2.55
N GLY A 125 -9.27 -0.39 -3.02
CA GLY A 125 -8.38 0.62 -3.59
C GLY A 125 -8.99 1.34 -4.80
N THR A 126 -9.70 0.63 -5.66
CA THR A 126 -10.40 1.21 -6.82
C THR A 126 -11.52 2.17 -6.39
N ARG A 127 -12.32 1.80 -5.39
CA ARG A 127 -13.37 2.67 -4.85
C ARG A 127 -12.79 3.91 -4.18
N LEU A 128 -11.78 3.73 -3.32
CA LEU A 128 -11.15 4.82 -2.57
C LEU A 128 -10.32 5.76 -3.44
N ALA A 129 -9.88 5.33 -4.61
CA ALA A 129 -9.16 6.19 -5.54
C ALA A 129 -9.98 7.44 -5.92
N GLY A 130 -11.31 7.35 -5.94
CA GLY A 130 -12.22 8.47 -6.22
C GLY A 130 -12.22 9.58 -5.16
N ALA A 131 -11.91 9.25 -3.90
CA ALA A 131 -11.80 10.23 -2.80
C ALA A 131 -10.47 11.01 -2.84
N CYS A 132 -9.47 10.53 -3.58
CA CYS A 132 -8.18 11.19 -3.73
C CYS A 132 -8.19 12.22 -4.87
N ALA A 133 -7.23 13.15 -4.84
CA ALA A 133 -7.15 14.21 -5.84
C ALA A 133 -7.18 13.68 -7.30
N PRO A 134 -7.95 14.32 -8.20
CA PRO A 134 -8.08 13.86 -9.57
C PRO A 134 -6.75 13.96 -10.32
N ASN A 135 -6.52 13.04 -11.27
CA ASN A 135 -5.31 12.98 -12.10
C ASN A 135 -3.99 12.86 -11.32
N LYS A 136 -4.05 12.49 -10.04
CA LYS A 136 -2.89 12.20 -9.20
C LYS A 136 -2.81 10.69 -8.92
N PRO A 137 -1.61 10.16 -8.67
CA PRO A 137 -1.44 8.74 -8.38
C PRO A 137 -2.15 8.36 -7.07
N VAL A 138 -2.64 7.12 -7.05
CA VAL A 138 -3.14 6.44 -5.85
C VAL A 138 -2.43 5.11 -5.80
N VAL A 139 -1.71 4.85 -4.71
CA VAL A 139 -0.82 3.70 -4.58
C VAL A 139 -1.27 2.80 -3.46
N ILE A 140 -1.36 1.51 -3.73
CA ILE A 140 -1.69 0.46 -2.77
C ILE A 140 -0.39 -0.24 -2.36
N GLY A 141 -0.09 -0.28 -1.07
CA GLY A 141 1.01 -1.05 -0.50
C GLY A 141 0.77 -2.56 -0.57
N PRO A 142 1.81 -3.39 -0.37
CA PRO A 142 1.64 -4.83 -0.28
C PRO A 142 0.68 -5.22 0.86
N VAL A 143 -0.15 -6.22 0.62
CA VAL A 143 -1.00 -6.80 1.68
C VAL A 143 -0.13 -7.57 2.66
N VAL A 144 -0.30 -7.27 3.94
CA VAL A 144 0.42 -7.89 5.07
C VAL A 144 -0.56 -8.53 6.06
N ARG A 145 -0.07 -9.36 6.98
CA ARG A 145 -0.91 -10.19 7.86
C ARG A 145 -0.81 -9.79 9.34
N SER A 146 0.03 -8.83 9.67
CA SER A 146 0.28 -8.39 11.04
C SER A 146 0.58 -6.89 11.10
N PHE A 147 0.34 -6.29 12.27
CA PHE A 147 0.71 -4.89 12.49
C PHE A 147 2.23 -4.68 12.44
N ALA A 148 3.04 -5.70 12.76
CA ALA A 148 4.50 -5.65 12.64
C ALA A 148 4.98 -5.40 11.20
N GLU A 149 4.25 -5.90 10.22
CA GLU A 149 4.58 -5.76 8.79
C GLU A 149 3.98 -4.50 8.17
N LEU A 150 3.04 -3.83 8.86
CA LEU A 150 2.35 -2.64 8.37
C LEU A 150 3.28 -1.49 7.98
N PRO A 151 4.39 -1.21 8.70
CA PRO A 151 5.38 -0.23 8.26
C PRO A 151 5.95 -0.52 6.87
N SER A 152 6.16 -1.79 6.51
CA SER A 152 6.66 -2.18 5.18
C SER A 152 5.60 -1.96 4.08
N SER A 153 4.31 -2.10 4.41
CA SER A 153 3.23 -1.70 3.50
C SER A 153 3.18 -0.20 3.32
N ALA A 154 3.29 0.56 4.42
CA ALA A 154 3.25 2.01 4.40
C ALA A 154 4.43 2.59 3.60
N GLN A 155 5.64 2.12 3.88
CA GLN A 155 6.86 2.56 3.20
C GLN A 155 6.78 2.30 1.69
N ALA A 156 6.39 1.09 1.27
CA ALA A 156 6.21 0.77 -0.13
C ALA A 156 5.16 1.67 -0.83
N ALA A 157 4.02 1.93 -0.18
CA ALA A 157 2.99 2.80 -0.72
C ALA A 157 3.45 4.27 -0.81
N VAL A 158 4.17 4.76 0.20
CA VAL A 158 4.73 6.12 0.23
C VAL A 158 5.79 6.32 -0.84
N CYS A 159 6.78 5.42 -0.92
CA CYS A 159 7.81 5.47 -1.96
C CYS A 159 7.18 5.32 -3.34
N GLY A 160 6.25 4.38 -3.52
CA GLY A 160 5.50 4.22 -4.76
C GLY A 160 4.74 5.50 -5.15
N PHE A 161 4.10 6.19 -4.20
CA PHE A 161 3.42 7.45 -4.47
C PHE A 161 4.38 8.56 -4.93
N GLN A 162 5.56 8.65 -4.30
CA GLN A 162 6.61 9.61 -4.67
C GLN A 162 7.16 9.36 -6.08
N THR A 163 7.24 8.10 -6.50
CA THR A 163 7.87 7.71 -7.77
C THR A 163 6.88 7.42 -8.89
N ALA A 164 5.58 7.34 -8.60
CA ALA A 164 4.54 7.00 -9.58
C ALA A 164 4.54 7.93 -10.81
N GLY A 165 4.96 9.19 -10.64
CA GLY A 165 5.08 10.16 -11.74
C GLY A 165 6.18 9.81 -12.77
N ALA A 166 7.14 8.96 -12.42
CA ALA A 166 8.16 8.49 -13.37
C ALA A 166 7.60 7.47 -14.37
N ARG A 167 6.46 6.84 -14.07
CA ARG A 167 5.79 5.89 -14.98
C ARG A 167 4.86 6.65 -15.93
N ARG A 168 5.20 6.66 -17.23
CA ARG A 168 4.47 7.38 -18.29
C ARG A 168 2.95 7.14 -18.27
N THR A 169 2.54 5.88 -18.10
CA THR A 169 1.13 5.48 -17.97
C THR A 169 0.99 4.65 -16.70
N CYS A 170 0.61 5.32 -15.62
CA CYS A 170 0.44 4.71 -14.31
C CYS A 170 -1.04 4.37 -14.08
N PRO A 171 -1.39 3.09 -13.79
CA PRO A 171 -2.74 2.72 -13.36
C PRO A 171 -3.20 3.53 -12.15
N ARG A 172 -4.51 3.68 -11.99
CA ARG A 172 -5.11 4.33 -10.81
C ARG A 172 -6.26 3.47 -10.28
N PRO A 173 -6.10 2.81 -9.12
CA PRO A 173 -4.87 2.72 -8.32
C PRO A 173 -3.76 1.90 -8.99
N VAL A 174 -2.53 2.00 -8.48
CA VAL A 174 -1.38 1.15 -8.84
C VAL A 174 -0.83 0.46 -7.59
N HIS A 175 -0.36 -0.78 -7.71
CA HIS A 175 0.32 -1.41 -6.58
C HIS A 175 1.76 -0.92 -6.49
N ALA A 176 2.26 -0.75 -5.26
CA ALA A 176 3.66 -0.43 -5.02
C ALA A 176 4.61 -1.51 -5.60
N GLY A 177 4.15 -2.76 -5.66
CA GLY A 177 4.84 -3.88 -6.32
C GLY A 177 4.94 -3.74 -7.83
N ASP A 178 4.13 -2.91 -8.47
CA ASP A 178 4.22 -2.63 -9.91
C ASP A 178 5.15 -1.45 -10.22
N LEU A 179 5.74 -0.84 -9.19
CA LEU A 179 6.62 0.32 -9.27
C LEU A 179 8.05 -0.01 -8.79
N LEU A 180 8.47 -1.29 -8.80
CA LEU A 180 9.79 -1.69 -8.30
C LEU A 180 10.93 -0.92 -8.95
N PRO A 181 10.97 -0.74 -10.28
CA PRO A 181 12.06 0.01 -10.90
C PRO A 181 12.13 1.46 -10.45
N GLU A 182 10.99 2.16 -10.46
CA GLU A 182 10.93 3.57 -10.09
C GLU A 182 11.29 3.76 -8.61
N ARG A 183 10.79 2.87 -7.75
CA ARG A 183 11.12 2.86 -6.31
C ARG A 183 12.61 2.58 -6.08
N ALA A 184 13.16 1.54 -6.68
CA ALA A 184 14.57 1.18 -6.50
C ALA A 184 15.52 2.28 -6.99
N LEU A 185 15.23 2.90 -8.15
CA LEU A 185 16.01 4.02 -8.68
C LEU A 185 15.93 5.28 -7.81
N SER A 186 14.87 5.42 -7.01
CA SER A 186 14.75 6.51 -6.02
C SER A 186 15.46 6.22 -4.69
N GLY A 187 16.07 5.04 -4.53
CA GLY A 187 16.77 4.63 -3.31
C GLY A 187 15.94 3.83 -2.32
N ASP A 188 14.75 3.33 -2.71
CA ASP A 188 13.95 2.43 -1.86
C ASP A 188 14.64 1.07 -1.69
N ALA A 189 15.22 0.84 -0.51
CA ALA A 189 15.90 -0.40 -0.16
C ALA A 189 14.98 -1.63 -0.19
N GLN A 190 13.68 -1.48 0.13
CA GLN A 190 12.71 -2.58 0.07
C GLN A 190 12.48 -3.00 -1.39
N ALA A 191 12.38 -2.04 -2.32
CA ALA A 191 12.24 -2.33 -3.74
C ALA A 191 13.51 -3.02 -4.30
N THR A 192 14.69 -2.53 -3.93
CA THR A 192 15.97 -3.16 -4.31
C THR A 192 16.07 -4.59 -3.79
N ALA A 193 15.68 -4.85 -2.54
CA ALA A 193 15.65 -6.20 -1.98
C ALA A 193 14.65 -7.13 -2.70
N GLN A 194 13.48 -6.60 -3.11
CA GLN A 194 12.50 -7.37 -3.88
C GLN A 194 13.00 -7.71 -5.28
N LEU A 195 13.67 -6.78 -5.96
CA LEU A 195 14.31 -7.02 -7.26
C LEU A 195 15.42 -8.08 -7.16
N ARG A 196 16.26 -8.01 -6.12
CA ARG A 196 17.26 -9.04 -5.86
C ARG A 196 16.63 -10.42 -5.66
N ARG A 197 15.58 -10.52 -4.82
CA ARG A 197 14.84 -11.78 -4.61
C ARG A 197 14.19 -12.30 -5.89
N LEU A 198 13.74 -11.42 -6.78
CA LEU A 198 13.22 -11.81 -8.10
C LEU A 198 14.33 -12.43 -8.96
N TYR A 199 15.53 -11.85 -8.96
CA TYR A 199 16.68 -12.43 -9.67
C TYR A 199 17.09 -13.79 -9.10
N GLU A 200 17.13 -13.94 -7.77
CA GLU A 200 17.41 -15.22 -7.11
C GLU A 200 16.39 -16.29 -7.51
N ARG A 201 15.10 -15.95 -7.56
CA ARG A 201 14.05 -16.85 -8.06
C ARG A 201 14.25 -17.22 -9.52
N LEU A 202 14.64 -16.27 -10.38
CA LEU A 202 14.97 -16.54 -11.78
C LEU A 202 16.13 -17.54 -11.90
N ARG A 203 17.20 -17.36 -11.13
CA ARG A 203 18.33 -18.31 -11.11
C ARG A 203 17.92 -19.68 -10.56
N ALA A 204 17.07 -19.71 -9.53
CA ALA A 204 16.54 -20.94 -8.93
C ALA A 204 15.59 -21.73 -9.85
N ALA A 205 14.92 -21.08 -10.81
CA ALA A 205 14.13 -21.74 -11.86
C ALA A 205 14.99 -22.58 -12.85
N GLY A 206 16.31 -22.50 -12.72
CA GLY A 206 17.28 -23.33 -13.41
C GLY A 206 18.12 -22.52 -14.40
N PRO A 207 19.40 -22.92 -14.61
CA PRO A 207 20.35 -22.14 -15.40
C PRO A 207 19.87 -21.92 -16.83
N VAL A 208 19.29 -22.96 -17.47
CA VAL A 208 18.77 -22.87 -18.83
C VAL A 208 17.63 -21.87 -18.96
N THR A 209 16.73 -21.80 -17.97
CA THR A 209 15.60 -20.86 -17.95
C THR A 209 16.11 -19.44 -17.77
N ALA A 210 16.97 -19.23 -16.77
CA ALA A 210 17.59 -17.93 -16.50
C ALA A 210 18.35 -17.39 -17.71
N ASP A 211 19.23 -18.20 -18.28
CA ASP A 211 20.03 -17.82 -19.45
C ASP A 211 19.15 -17.52 -20.67
N THR A 212 18.00 -18.19 -20.81
CA THR A 212 17.03 -17.90 -21.88
C THR A 212 16.35 -16.55 -21.68
N VAL A 213 15.94 -16.21 -20.46
CA VAL A 213 15.33 -14.91 -20.15
C VAL A 213 16.34 -13.78 -20.34
N GLU A 214 17.55 -13.94 -19.80
CA GLU A 214 18.61 -12.94 -19.91
C GLU A 214 19.01 -12.71 -21.38
N ALA A 215 19.26 -13.77 -22.16
CA ALA A 215 19.58 -13.64 -23.59
C ALA A 215 18.44 -13.02 -24.41
N TYR A 216 17.18 -13.28 -24.03
CA TYR A 216 16.02 -12.65 -24.67
C TYR A 216 16.00 -11.14 -24.44
N LEU A 217 16.25 -10.69 -23.21
CA LEU A 217 16.30 -9.27 -22.90
C LEU A 217 17.52 -8.59 -23.54
N ASP A 218 18.69 -9.24 -23.54
CA ASP A 218 19.92 -8.72 -24.14
C ASP A 218 19.84 -8.57 -25.67
N THR A 219 19.03 -9.40 -26.33
CA THR A 219 18.77 -9.31 -27.78
C THR A 219 17.61 -8.37 -28.11
N GLY A 220 17.17 -7.53 -27.17
CA GLY A 220 16.09 -6.56 -27.36
C GLY A 220 14.72 -7.19 -27.54
N GLY A 221 14.48 -8.38 -26.96
CA GLY A 221 13.23 -9.11 -27.08
C GLY A 221 13.10 -9.90 -28.38
N SER A 222 14.20 -10.25 -29.04
CA SER A 222 14.18 -10.98 -30.31
C SER A 222 14.20 -12.49 -30.10
N LEU A 223 13.10 -13.19 -30.42
CA LEU A 223 13.06 -14.66 -30.38
C LEU A 223 14.11 -15.30 -31.30
N GLU A 224 14.27 -14.76 -32.52
CA GLU A 224 15.26 -15.25 -33.49
C GLU A 224 16.69 -14.96 -33.04
N GLY A 225 16.95 -13.76 -32.51
CA GLY A 225 18.25 -13.40 -31.96
C GLY A 225 18.65 -14.30 -30.79
N THR A 226 17.71 -14.53 -29.86
CA THR A 226 17.89 -15.42 -28.72
C THR A 226 18.13 -16.86 -29.16
N ALA A 227 17.34 -17.35 -30.10
CA ALA A 227 17.47 -18.71 -30.65
C ALA A 227 18.85 -18.94 -31.27
N LYS A 228 19.33 -17.97 -32.05
CA LYS A 228 20.66 -17.99 -32.65
C LYS A 228 21.77 -17.96 -31.59
N GLN A 229 21.63 -17.11 -30.56
CA GLN A 229 22.61 -17.00 -29.48
C GLN A 229 22.70 -18.28 -28.62
N LEU A 230 21.57 -18.93 -28.36
CA LEU A 230 21.48 -20.12 -27.52
C LEU A 230 21.57 -21.43 -28.31
N TYR A 231 21.72 -21.35 -29.64
CA TYR A 231 21.76 -22.51 -30.55
C TYR A 231 20.54 -23.44 -30.40
N VAL A 232 19.34 -22.86 -30.28
CA VAL A 232 18.06 -23.58 -30.18
C VAL A 232 17.09 -23.08 -31.24
N HIS A 233 15.95 -23.77 -31.39
CA HIS A 233 14.87 -23.31 -32.23
C HIS A 233 14.07 -22.16 -31.55
N PRO A 234 13.55 -21.14 -32.27
CA PRO A 234 12.74 -20.06 -31.70
C PRO A 234 11.54 -20.52 -30.86
N ASN A 235 10.90 -21.63 -31.23
CA ASN A 235 9.82 -22.24 -30.43
C ASN A 235 10.29 -22.69 -29.03
N THR A 236 11.53 -23.17 -28.91
CA THR A 236 12.11 -23.56 -27.62
C THR A 236 12.31 -22.34 -26.73
N VAL A 237 12.74 -21.21 -27.30
CA VAL A 237 12.82 -19.93 -26.58
C VAL A 237 11.44 -19.53 -26.08
N ARG A 238 10.45 -19.48 -26.97
CA ARG A 238 9.06 -19.12 -26.60
C ARG A 238 8.50 -20.02 -25.49
N TYR A 239 8.71 -21.33 -25.60
CA TYR A 239 8.29 -22.28 -24.58
C TYR A 239 8.93 -22.00 -23.22
N ARG A 240 10.25 -21.77 -23.19
CA ARG A 240 10.99 -21.46 -21.95
C ARG A 240 10.57 -20.13 -21.34
N LEU A 241 10.37 -19.10 -22.15
CA LEU A 241 9.89 -17.80 -21.66
C LEU A 241 8.49 -17.91 -21.05
N ARG A 242 7.57 -18.64 -21.70
CA ARG A 242 6.24 -18.91 -21.13
C ARG A 242 6.34 -19.65 -19.80
N LYS A 243 7.16 -20.70 -19.74
CA LYS A 243 7.37 -21.47 -18.51
C LYS A 243 7.97 -20.60 -17.40
N ALA A 244 8.94 -19.75 -17.72
CA ALA A 244 9.52 -18.79 -16.78
C ALA A 244 8.47 -17.81 -16.26
N ALA A 245 7.58 -17.31 -17.12
CA ALA A 245 6.50 -16.42 -16.73
C ALA A 245 5.50 -17.11 -15.78
N GLU A 246 5.15 -18.37 -16.04
CA GLU A 246 4.29 -19.19 -15.17
C GLU A 246 4.90 -19.42 -13.78
N GLU A 247 6.22 -19.63 -13.70
CA GLU A 247 6.93 -19.87 -12.44
C GLU A 247 7.23 -18.59 -11.64
N LEU A 248 7.58 -17.50 -12.33
CA LEU A 248 8.00 -16.25 -11.69
C LEU A 248 6.84 -15.28 -11.45
N GLY A 249 5.78 -15.38 -12.25
CA GLY A 249 4.71 -14.38 -12.32
C GLY A 249 5.11 -13.10 -13.08
N TRP A 250 6.19 -13.14 -13.85
CA TRP A 250 6.72 -12.02 -14.64
C TRP A 250 6.98 -12.45 -16.08
N ASP A 251 6.34 -11.78 -17.05
CA ASP A 251 6.47 -12.13 -18.46
C ASP A 251 7.56 -11.31 -19.15
N ALA A 252 8.72 -11.93 -19.44
CA ALA A 252 9.80 -11.26 -20.14
C ALA A 252 9.39 -10.68 -21.51
N THR A 253 8.33 -11.18 -22.14
CA THR A 253 7.83 -10.67 -23.42
C THR A 253 6.97 -9.41 -23.28
N SER A 254 6.46 -9.13 -22.08
CA SER A 254 5.83 -7.86 -21.74
C SER A 254 6.90 -6.77 -21.60
N PRO A 255 6.79 -5.62 -22.29
CA PRO A 255 7.77 -4.54 -22.14
C PRO A 255 7.94 -4.05 -20.70
N ARG A 256 6.86 -4.08 -19.90
CA ARG A 256 6.91 -3.65 -18.51
C ARG A 256 7.68 -4.64 -17.65
N ASP A 257 7.31 -5.90 -17.73
CA ASP A 257 7.88 -6.97 -16.90
C ASP A 257 9.31 -7.28 -17.33
N GLY A 258 9.61 -7.21 -18.64
CA GLY A 258 10.96 -7.30 -19.17
C GLY A 258 11.89 -6.23 -18.59
N TYR A 259 11.42 -4.99 -18.45
CA TYR A 259 12.19 -3.94 -17.77
C TYR A 259 12.42 -4.25 -16.28
N VAL A 260 11.41 -4.78 -15.58
CA VAL A 260 11.57 -5.22 -14.18
C VAL A 260 12.60 -6.34 -14.07
N LEU A 261 12.53 -7.36 -14.94
CA LEU A 261 13.47 -8.48 -14.97
C LEU A 261 14.90 -8.04 -15.32
N GLN A 262 15.06 -7.12 -16.27
CA GLN A 262 16.37 -6.58 -16.63
C GLN A 262 17.00 -5.80 -15.48
N LEU A 263 16.21 -4.99 -14.78
CA LEU A 263 16.69 -4.29 -13.60
C LEU A 263 16.97 -5.25 -12.44
N ALA A 264 16.12 -6.26 -12.23
CA ALA A 264 16.35 -7.31 -11.24
C ALA A 264 17.68 -8.03 -11.47
N ALA A 265 17.98 -8.40 -12.72
CA ALA A 265 19.26 -9.01 -13.09
C ALA A 265 20.45 -8.06 -12.85
N THR A 266 20.28 -6.77 -13.12
CA THR A 266 21.31 -5.76 -12.86
C THR A 266 21.58 -5.61 -11.36
N VAL A 267 20.53 -5.46 -10.55
CA VAL A 267 20.61 -5.35 -9.09
C VAL A 267 21.23 -6.61 -8.48
N GLY A 268 20.76 -7.79 -8.89
CA GLY A 268 21.23 -9.07 -8.38
C GLY A 268 22.71 -9.32 -8.64
N ARG A 269 23.23 -8.93 -9.83
CA ARG A 269 24.67 -9.01 -10.12
C ARG A 269 25.51 -7.96 -9.41
N ALA A 270 24.97 -6.76 -9.19
CA ALA A 270 25.68 -5.67 -8.52
C ALA A 270 25.81 -5.87 -7.00
N THR A 271 24.96 -6.71 -6.42
CA THR A 271 24.96 -7.04 -4.99
C THR A 271 25.12 -8.56 -4.81
N PRO A 272 26.28 -9.13 -5.16
CA PRO A 272 26.51 -10.55 -4.91
C PRO A 272 26.41 -10.81 -3.40
N GLU A 273 25.75 -11.91 -3.01
CA GLU A 273 25.78 -12.39 -1.63
C GLU A 273 27.23 -12.41 -1.15
N SER A 274 27.49 -11.83 0.02
CA SER A 274 28.76 -11.98 0.70
C SER A 274 28.94 -13.48 0.92
N LEU A 275 29.94 -14.08 0.26
CA LEU A 275 30.42 -15.44 0.57
C LEU A 275 30.88 -15.52 2.03
#